data_AF-A0A0R2FGC4-F1
#
_entry.id   AF-A0A0R2FGC4-F1
#
_cell.length_a   1.000
_cell.length_b   1.000
_cell.length_c   1.000
_cell.angle_alpha   90.00
_cell.angle_beta   90.00
_cell.angle_gamma   90.00
#
_symmetry.space_group_name_H-M   'P 1'
#
loop_
_entity.id
_entity.type
_entity.pdbx_description
1 polymer ?
#
loop_
_entity_poly.entity_id
_entity_poly.type
_entity_poly.pdbx_seq_one_letter_code
_entity_poly.pdbx_strand_id
1 'polypeptide(L)'
;MGINEDVLTGLITNDDTRCEEISSTETPFVLLLVLLFPDISHVNLKLDNLISNVFIFILSDEIITLFNYSFSNILENVQKETAHQNNESSMYIALKLILLAYKKMLSDLRTIKDRIDHLESQMNSLGPNKTVFLELFNLQKLMIVIESTYKEDESVLKLIKHQGSFFQLNLTINKSLFSNISNQRSLINSTLISYKKFLNHIGGLITNVVSFQLNIIMKTLSELSIVLSIPTIIFGFWGMNTKVPLSNESHGTVVIITVSLICSILVYNWLKKKKYL
;
A
#
# COMPACT_ATOMS: atom_id res chain seq x y z
N MET A 1 16.42 -21.19 -32.73
CA MET A 1 16.77 -21.28 -31.30
C MET A 1 16.49 -22.70 -30.86
N GLY A 2 17.48 -23.49 -30.45
CA GLY A 2 17.29 -24.84 -29.92
C GLY A 2 16.70 -24.86 -28.51
N ILE A 3 15.81 -23.91 -28.20
CA ILE A 3 15.11 -23.82 -26.92
C ILE A 3 13.72 -24.38 -27.17
N ASN A 4 13.41 -25.49 -26.51
CA ASN A 4 12.16 -26.22 -26.70
C ASN A 4 10.94 -25.33 -26.32
N GLU A 5 9.89 -25.35 -27.13
CA GLU A 5 8.68 -24.52 -26.93
C GLU A 5 8.02 -24.80 -25.57
N ASP A 6 8.10 -26.05 -25.10
CA ASP A 6 7.62 -26.47 -23.78
C ASP A 6 8.40 -25.82 -22.62
N VAL A 7 9.70 -25.53 -22.80
CA VAL A 7 10.51 -24.83 -21.80
C VAL A 7 10.09 -23.36 -21.74
N LEU A 8 9.93 -22.70 -22.88
CA LEU A 8 9.41 -21.32 -22.93
C LEU A 8 8.00 -21.22 -22.33
N THR A 9 7.13 -22.19 -22.60
CA THR A 9 5.75 -22.20 -22.10
C THR A 9 5.70 -22.47 -20.59
N GLY A 10 6.52 -23.40 -20.09
CA GLY A 10 6.65 -23.69 -18.65
C GLY A 10 7.28 -22.54 -17.83
N LEU A 11 8.12 -21.72 -18.48
CA LEU A 11 8.72 -20.52 -17.88
C LEU A 11 7.73 -19.35 -17.79
N ILE A 12 6.82 -19.22 -18.75
CA ILE A 12 5.79 -18.17 -18.75
C ILE A 12 4.68 -18.46 -17.73
N THR A 13 4.45 -19.73 -17.37
CA THR A 13 3.36 -20.13 -16.46
C THR A 13 3.69 -20.05 -14.98
N ASN A 14 4.96 -19.89 -14.60
CA ASN A 14 5.36 -19.81 -13.18
C ASN A 14 5.75 -18.36 -12.83
N ASP A 15 5.01 -17.76 -11.90
CA ASP A 15 5.19 -16.38 -11.41
C ASP A 15 6.33 -16.23 -10.40
N ASP A 16 7.28 -17.17 -10.34
CA ASP A 16 8.36 -17.17 -9.36
C ASP A 16 9.68 -16.64 -9.97
N THR A 17 10.45 -15.87 -9.20
CA THR A 17 11.82 -15.49 -9.58
C THR A 17 12.74 -16.71 -9.61
N ARG A 18 13.44 -16.94 -10.73
CA ARG A 18 14.29 -18.13 -10.93
C ARG A 18 15.57 -17.78 -11.69
N CYS A 19 16.63 -18.51 -11.39
CA CYS A 19 17.88 -18.50 -12.15
C CYS A 19 18.19 -19.94 -12.53
N GLU A 20 18.13 -20.27 -13.82
CA GLU A 20 18.36 -21.63 -14.31
C GLU A 20 19.51 -21.66 -15.31
N GLU A 21 20.41 -22.61 -15.12
CA GLU A 21 21.50 -22.90 -16.04
C GLU A 21 21.06 -24.06 -16.92
N ILE A 22 20.82 -23.79 -18.20
CA ILE A 22 20.46 -24.81 -19.18
C ILE A 22 21.72 -25.16 -19.95
N SER A 23 22.35 -26.27 -19.58
CA SER A 23 23.40 -26.91 -20.37
C SER A 23 22.81 -28.13 -21.07
N SER A 24 22.70 -28.05 -22.40
CA SER A 24 22.45 -29.22 -23.25
C SER A 24 23.73 -29.53 -24.00
N THR A 25 24.00 -30.82 -24.21
CA THR A 25 25.21 -31.35 -24.87
C THR A 25 25.44 -30.84 -26.30
N GLU A 26 24.48 -30.11 -26.88
CA GLU A 26 24.54 -29.57 -28.26
C GLU A 26 24.24 -28.06 -28.39
N THR A 27 23.96 -27.33 -27.30
CA THR A 27 23.69 -25.87 -27.38
C THR A 27 24.61 -25.06 -26.46
N PRO A 28 25.04 -23.85 -26.87
CA PRO A 28 25.81 -22.96 -26.01
C PRO A 28 25.07 -22.67 -24.70
N PHE A 29 25.82 -22.44 -23.61
CA PHE A 29 25.31 -22.14 -22.27
C PHE A 29 24.22 -21.07 -22.31
N VAL A 30 23.04 -21.38 -21.74
CA VAL A 30 21.94 -20.43 -21.58
C VAL A 30 21.69 -20.20 -20.10
N LEU A 31 21.90 -18.98 -19.62
CA LEU A 31 21.46 -18.56 -18.30
C LEU A 31 20.10 -17.88 -18.45
N LEU A 32 19.07 -18.44 -17.83
CA LEU A 32 17.78 -17.81 -17.70
C LEU A 32 17.69 -17.10 -16.35
N LEU A 33 17.27 -15.85 -16.40
CA LEU A 33 17.02 -15.03 -15.22
C LEU A 33 15.61 -14.46 -15.29
N VAL A 34 14.77 -14.84 -14.33
CA VAL A 34 13.39 -14.38 -14.19
C VAL A 34 13.32 -13.42 -13.02
N LEU A 35 12.98 -12.16 -13.29
CA LEU A 35 12.78 -11.12 -12.29
C LEU A 35 11.33 -10.66 -12.29
N LEU A 36 10.85 -10.28 -11.12
CA LEU A 36 9.48 -9.80 -10.97
C LEU A 36 9.46 -8.29 -10.82
N PHE A 37 8.59 -7.65 -11.61
CA PHE A 37 8.42 -6.21 -11.56
C PHE A 37 6.98 -5.83 -11.23
N PRO A 38 6.78 -4.89 -10.30
CA PRO A 38 5.46 -4.41 -9.98
C PRO A 38 4.92 -3.55 -11.15
N ASP A 39 3.72 -3.85 -11.63
CA ASP A 39 2.99 -2.97 -12.55
C ASP A 39 2.00 -2.09 -11.79
N ILE A 40 2.32 -0.80 -11.71
CA ILE A 40 1.55 0.19 -10.93
C ILE A 40 0.46 0.84 -11.78
N SER A 41 0.44 0.56 -13.08
CA SER A 41 -0.47 1.18 -14.06
C SER A 41 -1.95 0.84 -13.80
N HIS A 42 -2.23 -0.32 -13.20
CA HIS A 42 -3.57 -0.86 -13.04
C HIS A 42 -3.91 -1.24 -11.59
N VAL A 43 -3.98 -0.26 -10.70
CA VAL A 43 -4.27 -0.42 -9.25
C VAL A 43 -5.56 -1.21 -8.95
N ASN A 44 -6.53 -1.22 -9.88
CA ASN A 44 -7.82 -1.91 -9.73
C ASN A 44 -7.79 -3.44 -9.99
N LEU A 45 -6.66 -4.00 -10.45
CA LEU A 45 -6.56 -5.44 -10.73
C LEU A 45 -6.28 -6.26 -9.46
N LYS A 46 -6.51 -7.58 -9.50
CA LYS A 46 -6.14 -8.52 -8.41
C LYS A 46 -4.63 -8.48 -8.14
N LEU A 47 -4.19 -8.91 -6.94
CA LEU A 47 -2.76 -8.90 -6.55
C LEU A 47 -1.88 -9.57 -7.62
N ASP A 48 -2.32 -10.70 -8.13
CA ASP A 48 -1.58 -11.52 -9.10
C ASP A 48 -1.33 -10.79 -10.43
N ASN A 49 -2.21 -9.86 -10.80
CA ASN A 49 -2.09 -9.09 -12.04
C ASN A 49 -1.26 -7.80 -11.89
N LEU A 50 -0.77 -7.51 -10.67
CA LEU A 50 0.11 -6.36 -10.40
C LEU A 50 1.59 -6.76 -10.50
N ILE A 51 1.88 -8.01 -10.83
CA ILE A 51 3.23 -8.54 -11.00
C ILE A 51 3.45 -8.82 -12.50
N SER A 52 4.57 -8.36 -13.02
CA SER A 52 5.00 -8.58 -14.40
C SER A 52 6.36 -9.26 -14.41
N ASN A 53 6.43 -10.36 -15.16
CA ASN A 53 7.65 -11.17 -15.24
C ASN A 53 8.57 -10.59 -16.33
N VAL A 54 9.86 -10.52 -16.02
CA VAL A 54 10.92 -10.12 -16.95
C VAL A 54 11.85 -11.30 -17.10
N PHE A 55 11.91 -11.85 -18.31
CA PHE A 55 12.77 -12.97 -18.64
C PHE A 55 14.01 -12.46 -19.37
N ILE A 56 15.18 -12.71 -18.81
CA ILE A 56 16.48 -12.38 -19.41
C ILE A 56 17.16 -13.71 -19.73
N PHE A 57 17.32 -13.99 -21.03
CA PHE A 57 18.10 -15.10 -21.53
C PHE A 57 19.47 -14.59 -21.94
N ILE A 58 20.53 -15.14 -21.34
CA ILE A 58 21.92 -14.85 -21.73
C ILE A 58 22.44 -16.08 -22.47
N LEU A 59 22.62 -15.95 -23.78
CA LEU A 59 23.42 -16.85 -24.59
C LEU A 59 24.84 -16.27 -24.71
N SER A 60 25.82 -17.15 -24.93
CA SER A 60 27.26 -16.85 -24.90
C SER A 60 27.71 -15.49 -25.48
N ASP A 61 27.10 -14.98 -26.55
CA ASP A 61 27.35 -13.64 -27.13
C ASP A 61 26.07 -12.82 -27.40
N GLU A 62 24.89 -13.32 -27.04
CA GLU A 62 23.60 -12.65 -27.32
C GLU A 62 22.71 -12.63 -26.08
N ILE A 63 22.05 -11.50 -25.82
CA ILE A 63 21.04 -11.40 -24.77
C ILE A 63 19.68 -11.25 -25.42
N ILE A 64 18.77 -12.14 -25.05
CA ILE A 64 17.37 -12.05 -25.44
C ILE A 64 16.58 -11.73 -24.18
N THR A 65 16.00 -10.55 -24.15
CA THR A 65 15.13 -10.12 -23.05
C THR A 65 13.67 -10.11 -23.51
N LEU A 66 12.84 -10.92 -22.88
CA LEU A 66 11.39 -10.90 -23.07
C LEU A 66 10.78 -10.06 -21.94
N PHE A 67 10.10 -8.98 -22.31
CA PHE A 67 9.43 -8.08 -21.40
C PHE A 67 7.94 -8.06 -21.69
N ASN A 68 7.13 -7.95 -20.62
CA ASN A 68 5.75 -7.50 -20.75
C ASN A 68 5.72 -5.97 -21.03
N TYR A 69 4.66 -5.48 -21.68
CA TYR A 69 4.54 -4.16 -22.34
C TYR A 69 4.99 -2.95 -21.49
N SER A 70 4.86 -3.03 -20.16
CA SER A 70 5.24 -1.99 -19.18
C SER A 70 6.76 -1.70 -19.12
N PHE A 71 7.61 -2.54 -19.74
CA PHE A 71 9.07 -2.39 -19.72
C PHE A 71 9.69 -1.77 -20.99
N SER A 72 8.88 -1.48 -22.01
CA SER A 72 9.35 -0.91 -23.30
C SER A 72 10.21 0.36 -23.14
N ASN A 73 9.83 1.27 -22.23
CA ASN A 73 10.59 2.50 -21.97
C ASN A 73 11.99 2.28 -21.36
N ILE A 74 12.20 1.17 -20.62
CA ILE A 74 13.52 0.86 -20.06
C ILE A 74 14.47 0.39 -21.18
N LEU A 75 13.93 -0.34 -22.15
CA LEU A 75 14.67 -0.91 -23.28
C LEU A 75 15.27 0.17 -24.17
N GLU A 76 14.54 1.25 -24.45
CA GLU A 76 15.07 2.42 -25.17
C GLU A 76 16.23 3.10 -24.43
N ASN A 77 16.14 3.22 -23.10
CA ASN A 77 17.20 3.84 -22.31
C ASN A 77 18.47 2.98 -22.28
N VAL A 78 18.32 1.65 -22.29
CA VAL A 78 19.45 0.72 -22.40
C VAL A 78 20.10 0.88 -23.77
N GLN A 79 19.33 0.85 -24.86
CA GLN A 79 19.83 0.97 -26.24
C GLN A 79 20.59 2.28 -26.47
N LYS A 80 20.10 3.41 -25.94
CA LYS A 80 20.77 4.71 -26.06
C LYS A 80 22.11 4.76 -25.31
N GLU A 81 22.21 4.11 -24.17
CA GLU A 81 23.46 4.09 -23.39
C GLU A 81 24.43 2.97 -23.83
N THR A 82 23.95 1.87 -24.41
CA THR A 82 24.81 0.77 -24.91
C THR A 82 25.36 1.04 -26.30
N ALA A 83 24.73 1.91 -27.10
CA ALA A 83 25.24 2.34 -28.41
C ALA A 83 26.62 3.05 -28.36
N HIS A 84 27.10 3.44 -27.18
CA HIS A 84 28.37 4.12 -27.00
C HIS A 84 29.53 3.21 -26.51
N GLN A 85 29.29 1.93 -26.20
CA GLN A 85 30.32 1.02 -25.66
C GLN A 85 30.27 -0.35 -26.36
N ASN A 86 31.04 -0.51 -27.43
CA ASN A 86 30.99 -1.66 -28.35
C ASN A 86 31.57 -2.99 -27.83
N ASN A 87 32.01 -3.11 -26.57
CA ASN A 87 32.71 -4.32 -26.08
C ASN A 87 32.38 -4.65 -24.61
N GLU A 88 31.10 -4.59 -24.23
CA GLU A 88 30.64 -4.97 -22.90
C GLU A 88 30.13 -6.42 -22.93
N SER A 89 30.51 -7.25 -21.95
CA SER A 89 30.08 -8.66 -21.92
C SER A 89 28.57 -8.80 -21.72
N SER A 90 27.97 -9.90 -22.18
CA SER A 90 26.52 -10.14 -22.04
C SER A 90 26.05 -10.04 -20.58
N MET A 91 26.91 -10.44 -19.64
CA MET A 91 26.67 -10.30 -18.21
C MET A 91 26.58 -8.84 -17.74
N TYR A 92 27.39 -7.94 -18.30
CA TYR A 92 27.36 -6.52 -17.95
C TYR A 92 26.03 -5.88 -18.33
N ILE A 93 25.52 -6.17 -19.54
CA ILE A 93 24.25 -5.64 -20.01
C ILE A 93 23.10 -6.17 -19.14
N ALA A 94 23.13 -7.45 -18.75
CA ALA A 94 22.14 -8.01 -17.82
C ALA A 94 22.17 -7.30 -16.45
N LEU A 95 23.35 -7.08 -15.85
CA LEU A 95 23.47 -6.32 -14.59
C LEU A 95 23.00 -4.88 -14.73
N LYS A 96 23.25 -4.25 -15.89
CA LYS A 96 22.81 -2.89 -16.18
C LYS A 96 21.29 -2.81 -16.31
N LEU A 97 20.67 -3.81 -16.96
CA LEU A 97 19.21 -3.94 -17.02
C LEU A 97 18.60 -4.03 -15.62
N ILE A 98 19.16 -4.88 -14.76
CA ILE A 98 18.75 -5.02 -13.36
C ILE A 98 18.86 -3.68 -12.61
N LEU A 99 19.95 -2.96 -12.80
CA LEU A 99 20.15 -1.65 -12.19
C LEU A 99 19.09 -0.63 -12.63
N LEU A 100 18.76 -0.58 -13.92
CA LEU A 100 17.73 0.31 -14.46
C LEU A 100 16.33 -0.06 -13.96
N ALA A 101 16.07 -1.35 -13.85
CA ALA A 101 14.91 -1.92 -13.20
C ALA A 101 14.71 -1.40 -11.77
N TYR A 102 15.75 -1.50 -10.91
CA TYR A 102 15.69 -0.97 -9.55
C TYR A 102 15.55 0.55 -9.50
N LYS A 103 16.15 1.28 -10.44
CA LYS A 103 15.94 2.74 -10.55
C LYS A 103 14.49 3.08 -10.89
N LYS A 104 13.83 2.33 -11.79
CA LYS A 104 12.40 2.51 -12.09
C LYS A 104 11.57 2.25 -10.84
N MET A 105 11.81 1.14 -10.15
CA MET A 105 11.08 0.81 -8.92
C MET A 105 11.26 1.88 -7.83
N LEU A 106 12.45 2.51 -7.73
CA LEU A 106 12.65 3.65 -6.83
C LEU A 106 11.85 4.88 -7.27
N SER A 107 11.75 5.15 -8.58
CA SER A 107 10.90 6.21 -9.12
C SER A 107 9.44 5.97 -8.80
N ASP A 108 8.98 4.73 -8.95
CA ASP A 108 7.64 4.29 -8.62
C ASP A 108 7.31 4.47 -7.13
N LEU A 109 8.26 4.16 -6.24
CA LEU A 109 8.15 4.45 -4.81
C LEU A 109 8.00 5.96 -4.52
N ARG A 110 8.60 6.84 -5.32
CA ARG A 110 8.40 8.30 -5.19
C ARG A 110 6.98 8.70 -5.59
N THR A 111 6.46 8.16 -6.69
CA THR A 111 5.06 8.38 -7.07
C THR A 111 4.10 7.90 -5.98
N ILE A 112 4.41 6.78 -5.33
CA ILE A 112 3.63 6.28 -4.20
C ILE A 112 3.74 7.23 -3.00
N LYS A 113 4.92 7.76 -2.70
CA LYS A 113 5.10 8.79 -1.66
C LYS A 113 4.18 9.98 -1.90
N ASP A 114 4.13 10.51 -3.11
CA ASP A 114 3.28 11.67 -3.42
C ASP A 114 1.79 11.35 -3.18
N ARG A 115 1.37 10.11 -3.45
CA ARG A 115 0.01 9.63 -3.12
C ARG A 115 -0.22 9.46 -1.62
N ILE A 116 0.81 9.05 -0.87
CA ILE A 116 0.76 9.00 0.60
C ILE A 116 0.59 10.40 1.18
N ASP A 117 1.36 11.38 0.70
CA ASP A 117 1.28 12.78 1.14
C ASP A 117 -0.11 13.37 0.80
N HIS A 118 -0.67 13.01 -0.36
CA HIS A 118 -2.03 13.37 -0.74
C HIS A 118 -3.09 12.73 0.18
N LEU A 119 -2.96 11.43 0.50
CA LEU A 119 -3.83 10.73 1.44
C LEU A 119 -3.82 11.41 2.82
N GLU A 120 -2.65 11.81 3.31
CA GLU A 120 -2.52 12.54 4.57
C GLU A 120 -3.29 13.88 4.52
N SER A 121 -3.11 14.65 3.44
CA SER A 121 -3.84 15.91 3.24
C SER A 121 -5.36 15.70 3.19
N GLN A 122 -5.82 14.67 2.49
CA GLN A 122 -7.24 14.31 2.45
C GLN A 122 -7.79 13.90 3.81
N MET A 123 -7.04 13.10 4.58
CA MET A 123 -7.43 12.70 5.92
C MET A 123 -7.55 13.91 6.86
N ASN A 124 -6.61 14.87 6.77
CA ASN A 124 -6.63 16.08 7.58
C ASN A 124 -7.80 17.03 7.24
N SER A 125 -8.21 17.07 5.96
CA SER A 125 -9.26 17.99 5.50
C SER A 125 -10.67 17.39 5.55
N LEU A 126 -10.84 16.14 5.14
CA LEU A 126 -12.12 15.46 5.01
C LEU A 126 -12.44 14.52 6.18
N GLY A 127 -11.44 14.19 7.01
CA GLY A 127 -11.57 13.18 8.05
C GLY A 127 -11.73 11.75 7.50
N PRO A 128 -12.03 10.77 8.37
CA PRO A 128 -12.21 9.39 7.95
C PRO A 128 -13.44 9.26 7.06
N ASN A 129 -13.21 8.93 5.78
CA ASN A 129 -14.27 8.68 4.81
C ASN A 129 -13.95 7.43 3.98
N LYS A 130 -14.93 6.97 3.19
CA LYS A 130 -14.79 5.76 2.36
C LYS A 130 -13.67 5.88 1.32
N THR A 131 -13.46 7.07 0.75
CA THR A 131 -12.45 7.32 -0.29
C THR A 131 -11.03 7.24 0.28
N VAL A 132 -10.78 7.90 1.41
CA VAL A 132 -9.52 7.86 2.15
C VAL A 132 -9.20 6.43 2.56
N PHE A 133 -10.19 5.67 3.05
CA PHE A 133 -9.99 4.27 3.39
C PHE A 133 -9.62 3.41 2.18
N LEU A 134 -10.29 3.62 1.03
CA LEU A 134 -10.01 2.88 -0.19
C LEU A 134 -8.63 3.23 -0.78
N GLU A 135 -8.22 4.49 -0.71
CA GLU A 135 -6.90 4.92 -1.13
C GLU A 135 -5.80 4.35 -0.22
N LEU A 136 -5.99 4.38 1.10
CA LEU A 136 -5.11 3.72 2.07
C LEU A 136 -4.95 2.22 1.75
N PHE A 137 -6.07 1.52 1.54
CA PHE A 137 -6.07 0.10 1.19
C PHE A 137 -5.28 -0.17 -0.10
N ASN A 138 -5.51 0.63 -1.15
CA ASN A 138 -4.81 0.50 -2.41
C ASN A 138 -3.30 0.74 -2.27
N LEU A 139 -2.90 1.75 -1.49
CA LEU A 139 -1.48 2.02 -1.23
C LEU A 139 -0.82 0.90 -0.42
N GLN A 140 -1.49 0.37 0.61
CA GLN A 140 -1.00 -0.79 1.36
C GLN A 140 -0.83 -2.02 0.46
N LYS A 141 -1.80 -2.29 -0.42
CA LYS A 141 -1.73 -3.38 -1.38
C LYS A 141 -0.54 -3.23 -2.34
N LEU A 142 -0.34 -2.04 -2.91
CA LEU A 142 0.82 -1.76 -3.77
C LEU A 142 2.14 -1.97 -3.02
N MET A 143 2.25 -1.50 -1.78
CA MET A 143 3.45 -1.72 -0.96
C MET A 143 3.73 -3.20 -0.71
N ILE A 144 2.70 -4.02 -0.49
CA ILE A 144 2.87 -5.48 -0.31
C ILE A 144 3.37 -6.13 -1.60
N VAL A 145 2.81 -5.76 -2.75
CA VAL A 145 3.26 -6.29 -4.05
C VAL A 145 4.73 -5.94 -4.30
N ILE A 146 5.10 -4.66 -4.15
CA ILE A 146 6.49 -4.22 -4.35
C ILE A 146 7.45 -4.93 -3.38
N GLU A 147 7.03 -5.15 -2.14
CA GLU A 147 7.86 -5.87 -1.17
C GLU A 147 8.03 -7.35 -1.54
N SER A 148 6.98 -8.02 -2.04
CA SER A 148 7.08 -9.42 -2.48
C SER A 148 8.06 -9.56 -3.63
N THR A 149 7.87 -8.78 -4.70
CA THR A 149 8.72 -8.83 -5.89
C THR A 149 10.18 -8.49 -5.53
N TYR A 150 10.39 -7.47 -4.72
CA TYR A 150 11.71 -7.07 -4.23
C TYR A 150 12.43 -8.15 -3.40
N LYS A 151 11.69 -8.89 -2.57
CA LYS A 151 12.23 -9.96 -1.73
C LYS A 151 12.58 -11.19 -2.56
N GLU A 152 11.74 -11.54 -3.52
CA GLU A 152 11.96 -12.67 -4.41
C GLU A 152 13.19 -12.46 -5.30
N ASP A 153 13.36 -11.25 -5.85
CA ASP A 153 14.54 -10.87 -6.64
C ASP A 153 15.88 -10.98 -5.87
N GLU A 154 15.85 -11.02 -4.52
CA GLU A 154 17.06 -11.21 -3.71
C GLU A 154 17.75 -12.54 -3.99
N SER A 155 16.94 -13.58 -4.22
CA SER A 155 17.42 -14.94 -4.44
C SER A 155 18.26 -14.99 -5.72
N VAL A 156 17.76 -14.35 -6.78
CA VAL A 156 18.42 -14.24 -8.08
C VAL A 156 19.75 -13.50 -7.95
N LEU A 157 19.77 -12.32 -7.31
CA LEU A 157 21.02 -11.56 -7.12
C LEU A 157 22.11 -12.34 -6.36
N LYS A 158 21.70 -13.13 -5.35
CA LYS A 158 22.62 -14.01 -4.62
C LYS A 158 23.18 -15.09 -5.53
N LEU A 159 22.35 -15.72 -6.36
CA LEU A 159 22.77 -16.75 -7.31
C LEU A 159 23.78 -16.20 -8.34
N ILE A 160 23.51 -15.03 -8.93
CA ILE A 160 24.45 -14.36 -9.86
C ILE A 160 25.80 -14.10 -9.17
N LYS A 161 25.79 -13.66 -7.91
CA LYS A 161 27.01 -13.40 -7.13
C LYS A 161 27.81 -14.67 -6.85
N HIS A 162 27.13 -15.79 -6.57
CA HIS A 162 27.77 -17.08 -6.30
C HIS A 162 28.30 -17.77 -7.57
N GLN A 163 27.60 -17.66 -8.70
CA GLN A 163 27.99 -18.25 -9.99
C GLN A 163 28.96 -17.37 -10.80
N GLY A 164 29.29 -16.17 -10.30
CA GLY A 164 30.13 -15.19 -11.00
C GLY A 164 31.55 -15.66 -11.38
N SER A 165 32.05 -16.76 -10.82
CA SER A 165 33.33 -17.35 -11.24
C SER A 165 33.31 -17.91 -12.67
N PHE A 166 32.14 -18.25 -13.22
CA PHE A 166 32.02 -18.90 -14.53
C PHE A 166 32.06 -17.94 -15.73
N PHE A 167 31.72 -16.65 -15.54
CA PHE A 167 31.46 -15.72 -16.65
C PHE A 167 32.62 -14.75 -16.99
N GLN A 168 33.86 -15.06 -16.58
CA GLN A 168 35.02 -14.15 -16.78
C GLN A 168 34.66 -12.70 -16.43
N LEU A 169 34.05 -12.51 -15.24
CA LEU A 169 33.69 -11.18 -14.78
C LEU A 169 34.95 -10.30 -14.78
N ASN A 170 34.97 -9.24 -15.59
CA ASN A 170 35.93 -8.16 -15.43
C ASN A 170 35.75 -7.60 -14.01
N LEU A 171 36.65 -8.02 -13.11
CA LEU A 171 36.47 -7.98 -11.65
C LEU A 171 36.20 -6.57 -11.10
N THR A 172 36.65 -5.52 -11.79
CA THR A 172 36.54 -4.14 -11.32
C THR A 172 35.22 -3.48 -11.72
N ILE A 173 34.84 -3.55 -13.00
CA ILE A 173 33.63 -2.88 -13.53
C ILE A 173 32.37 -3.54 -12.95
N ASN A 174 32.32 -4.87 -12.98
CA ASN A 174 31.17 -5.62 -12.48
C ASN A 174 31.00 -5.49 -10.97
N LYS A 175 32.10 -5.38 -10.20
CA LYS A 175 32.05 -5.14 -8.76
C LYS A 175 31.45 -3.77 -8.42
N SER A 176 31.75 -2.74 -9.22
CA SER A 176 31.15 -1.42 -9.06
C SER A 176 29.64 -1.43 -9.35
N LEU A 177 29.20 -2.14 -10.38
CA LEU A 177 27.78 -2.31 -10.69
C LEU A 177 27.04 -3.08 -9.60
N PHE A 178 27.61 -4.18 -9.10
CA PHE A 178 27.04 -4.92 -7.98
C PHE A 178 26.90 -4.05 -6.72
N SER A 179 27.91 -3.21 -6.44
CA SER A 179 27.82 -2.24 -5.34
C SER A 179 26.67 -1.25 -5.55
N ASN A 180 26.51 -0.74 -6.79
CA ASN A 180 25.41 0.18 -7.11
C ASN A 180 24.05 -0.48 -6.97
N ILE A 181 23.90 -1.72 -7.47
CA ILE A 181 22.69 -2.52 -7.30
C ILE A 181 22.39 -2.72 -5.82
N SER A 182 23.38 -3.12 -5.03
CA SER A 182 23.23 -3.32 -3.58
C SER A 182 22.83 -2.02 -2.85
N ASN A 183 23.37 -0.88 -3.26
CA ASN A 183 23.02 0.43 -2.69
C ASN A 183 21.57 0.81 -3.03
N GLN A 184 21.16 0.69 -4.30
CA GLN A 184 19.77 0.96 -4.70
C GLN A 184 18.79 0.04 -3.98
N ARG A 185 19.15 -1.24 -3.85
CA ARG A 185 18.41 -2.26 -3.12
C ARG A 185 18.22 -1.89 -1.64
N SER A 186 19.28 -1.46 -0.97
CA SER A 186 19.20 -0.97 0.41
C SER A 186 18.25 0.23 0.55
N LEU A 187 18.33 1.21 -0.37
CA LEU A 187 17.45 2.38 -0.38
C LEU A 187 15.97 1.99 -0.57
N ILE A 188 15.68 1.08 -1.48
CA ILE A 188 14.33 0.53 -1.68
C ILE A 188 13.82 -0.09 -0.38
N ASN A 189 14.60 -0.95 0.27
CA ASN A 189 14.21 -1.62 1.50
C ASN A 189 13.88 -0.64 2.62
N SER A 190 14.77 0.32 2.89
CA SER A 190 14.56 1.35 3.92
C SER A 190 13.32 2.20 3.62
N THR A 191 13.07 2.52 2.36
CA THR A 191 11.91 3.29 1.91
C THR A 191 10.61 2.49 2.11
N LEU A 192 10.58 1.23 1.69
CA LEU A 192 9.43 0.33 1.88
C LEU A 192 9.06 0.17 3.35
N ILE A 193 10.04 -0.10 4.22
CA ILE A 193 9.81 -0.23 5.66
C ILE A 193 9.20 1.05 6.23
N SER A 194 9.75 2.21 5.85
CA SER A 194 9.30 3.51 6.34
C SER A 194 7.87 3.83 5.90
N TYR A 195 7.56 3.67 4.61
CA TYR A 195 6.24 3.97 4.06
C TYR A 195 5.17 3.01 4.54
N LYS A 196 5.46 1.70 4.64
CA LYS A 196 4.55 0.74 5.25
C LYS A 196 4.23 1.09 6.70
N LYS A 197 5.26 1.43 7.49
CA LYS A 197 5.07 1.83 8.88
C LYS A 197 4.20 3.08 8.98
N PHE A 198 4.40 4.05 8.09
CA PHE A 198 3.60 5.27 8.03
C PHE A 198 2.15 5.00 7.64
N LEU A 199 1.89 4.18 6.60
CA LEU A 199 0.54 3.77 6.22
C LEU A 199 -0.19 3.02 7.34
N ASN A 200 0.51 2.15 8.07
CA ASN A 200 -0.05 1.48 9.25
C ASN A 200 -0.39 2.47 10.37
N HIS A 201 0.46 3.48 10.57
CA HIS A 201 0.19 4.56 11.52
C HIS A 201 -1.06 5.35 11.14
N ILE A 202 -1.21 5.75 9.87
CA ILE A 202 -2.42 6.40 9.34
C ILE A 202 -3.65 5.53 9.58
N GLY A 203 -3.58 4.23 9.29
CA GLY A 203 -4.69 3.30 9.55
C GLY A 203 -5.10 3.23 11.03
N GLY A 204 -4.12 3.25 11.94
CA GLY A 204 -4.37 3.36 13.38
C GLY A 204 -5.03 4.68 13.77
N LEU A 205 -4.58 5.80 13.21
CA LEU A 205 -5.18 7.11 13.44
C LEU A 205 -6.63 7.17 12.94
N ILE A 206 -6.92 6.64 11.75
CA ILE A 206 -8.29 6.54 11.22
C ILE A 206 -9.19 5.80 12.21
N THR A 207 -8.74 4.64 12.69
CA THR A 207 -9.49 3.82 13.67
C THR A 207 -9.75 4.58 14.97
N ASN A 208 -8.75 5.33 15.46
CA ASN A 208 -8.90 6.16 16.65
C ASN A 208 -9.88 7.32 16.45
N VAL A 209 -9.83 8.01 15.31
CA VAL A 209 -10.76 9.10 14.99
C VAL A 209 -12.19 8.58 14.87
N VAL A 210 -12.40 7.43 14.21
CA VAL A 210 -13.73 6.80 14.12
C VAL A 210 -14.25 6.43 15.52
N SER A 211 -13.40 5.84 16.36
CA SER A 211 -13.77 5.50 17.75
C SER A 211 -14.13 6.75 18.56
N PHE A 212 -13.38 7.83 18.38
CA PHE A 212 -13.66 9.12 19.00
C PHE A 212 -15.01 9.71 18.53
N GLN A 213 -15.29 9.65 17.23
CA GLN A 213 -16.57 10.09 16.68
C GLN A 213 -17.75 9.26 17.22
N LEU A 214 -17.61 7.93 17.30
CA LEU A 214 -18.62 7.07 17.91
C LEU A 214 -18.86 7.43 19.37
N ASN A 215 -17.81 7.69 20.15
CA ASN A 215 -17.94 8.13 21.54
C ASN A 215 -18.67 9.47 21.65
N ILE A 216 -18.41 10.42 20.74
CA ILE A 216 -19.15 11.70 20.68
C ILE A 216 -20.62 11.46 20.35
N ILE A 217 -20.93 10.63 19.34
CA ILE A 217 -22.32 10.34 18.94
C ILE A 217 -23.08 9.69 20.09
N MET A 218 -22.49 8.68 20.74
CA MET A 218 -23.12 8.01 21.88
C MET A 218 -23.36 8.97 23.04
N LYS A 219 -22.36 9.79 23.37
CA LYS A 219 -22.48 10.80 24.42
C LYS A 219 -23.57 11.83 24.12
N THR A 220 -23.63 12.35 22.89
CA THR A 220 -24.65 13.34 22.49
C THR A 220 -26.05 12.75 22.51
N LEU A 221 -26.23 11.53 22.01
CA LEU A 221 -27.51 10.82 22.05
C LEU A 221 -27.95 10.53 23.50
N SER A 222 -27.04 10.08 24.36
CA SER A 222 -27.33 9.81 25.77
C SER A 222 -27.66 11.09 26.54
N GLU A 223 -26.94 12.18 26.32
CA GLU A 223 -27.25 13.50 26.91
C GLU A 223 -28.65 13.96 26.53
N LEU A 224 -28.97 13.93 25.23
CA LEU A 224 -30.29 14.32 24.73
C LEU A 224 -31.39 13.43 25.34
N SER A 225 -31.15 12.13 25.44
CA SER A 225 -32.09 11.17 26.03
C SER A 225 -32.39 11.47 27.50
N ILE A 226 -31.36 11.76 28.31
CA ILE A 226 -31.53 12.11 29.73
C ILE A 226 -32.33 13.40 29.87
N VAL A 227 -32.01 14.43 29.09
CA VAL A 227 -32.67 15.74 29.15
C VAL A 227 -34.15 15.63 28.74
N LEU A 228 -34.47 14.83 27.72
CA LEU A 228 -35.85 14.56 27.26
C LEU A 228 -36.63 13.65 28.21
N SER A 229 -35.96 12.77 28.96
CA SER A 229 -36.62 11.87 29.91
C SER A 229 -37.36 12.62 31.02
N ILE A 230 -36.85 13.76 31.49
CA ILE A 230 -37.42 14.51 32.62
C ILE A 230 -38.81 15.06 32.30
N PRO A 231 -39.02 15.82 31.20
CA PRO A 231 -40.37 16.21 30.81
C PRO A 231 -41.28 15.03 30.54
N THR A 232 -40.76 13.99 29.88
CA THR A 232 -41.55 12.79 29.55
C THR A 232 -42.09 12.11 30.80
N ILE A 233 -41.27 11.99 31.85
CA ILE A 233 -41.69 11.41 33.14
C ILE A 233 -42.72 12.31 33.84
N ILE A 234 -42.49 13.63 33.88
CA ILE A 234 -43.42 14.58 34.51
C ILE A 234 -44.79 14.56 33.82
N PHE A 235 -44.82 14.63 32.49
CA PHE A 235 -46.05 14.52 31.71
C PHE A 235 -46.66 13.12 31.80
N GLY A 236 -45.84 12.06 31.87
CA GLY A 236 -46.30 10.69 32.06
C GLY A 236 -47.08 10.53 33.35
N PHE A 237 -46.55 11.03 34.48
CA PHE A 237 -47.27 11.00 35.77
C PHE A 237 -48.50 11.90 35.78
N TRP A 238 -48.43 13.08 35.15
CA TRP A 238 -49.57 13.99 35.09
C TRP A 238 -50.69 13.51 34.15
N GLY A 239 -50.35 12.73 33.13
CA GLY A 239 -51.29 12.10 32.20
C GLY A 239 -51.90 10.80 32.72
N MET A 240 -51.55 10.35 33.93
CA MET A 240 -52.23 9.22 34.56
C MET A 240 -53.66 9.63 34.94
N ASN A 241 -54.64 8.75 34.71
CA ASN A 241 -56.05 8.98 35.05
C ASN A 241 -56.32 8.87 36.56
N THR A 242 -55.54 9.57 37.37
CA THR A 242 -55.65 9.67 38.83
C THR A 242 -55.83 11.13 39.22
N LYS A 243 -56.32 11.41 40.43
CA LYS A 243 -56.47 12.78 40.93
C LYS A 243 -55.08 13.41 41.11
N VAL A 244 -54.63 14.15 40.11
CA VAL A 244 -53.35 14.86 40.13
C VAL A 244 -53.48 16.24 40.79
N PRO A 245 -52.48 16.69 41.55
CA PRO A 245 -52.45 18.06 42.06
C PRO A 245 -52.43 19.05 40.90
N LEU A 246 -53.09 20.21 41.07
CA LEU A 246 -53.29 21.25 40.03
C LEU A 246 -54.21 20.88 38.83
N SER A 247 -54.98 19.79 38.89
CA SER A 247 -55.95 19.44 37.84
C SER A 247 -57.16 20.39 37.74
N ASN A 248 -57.61 20.97 38.86
CA ASN A 248 -58.81 21.82 38.92
C ASN A 248 -58.51 23.33 38.76
N GLU A 249 -57.25 23.72 38.57
CA GLU A 249 -56.83 25.12 38.48
C GLU A 249 -56.65 25.56 37.03
N SER A 250 -57.22 26.72 36.65
CA SER A 250 -57.19 27.23 35.27
C SER A 250 -55.76 27.43 34.70
N HIS A 251 -54.75 27.56 35.56
CA HIS A 251 -53.35 27.77 35.18
C HIS A 251 -52.44 26.57 35.52
N GLY A 252 -52.98 25.47 36.05
CA GLY A 252 -52.19 24.33 36.53
C GLY A 252 -51.32 23.69 35.45
N THR A 253 -51.84 23.60 34.22
CA THR A 253 -51.14 23.07 33.04
C THR A 253 -49.89 23.86 32.68
N VAL A 254 -49.99 25.20 32.68
CA VAL A 254 -48.89 26.11 32.35
C VAL A 254 -47.78 26.04 33.41
N VAL A 255 -48.16 25.94 34.68
CA VAL A 255 -47.21 25.80 35.80
C VAL A 255 -46.38 24.52 35.64
N ILE A 256 -47.00 23.38 35.33
CA ILE A 256 -46.31 22.09 35.18
C ILE A 256 -45.36 22.10 33.99
N ILE A 257 -45.80 22.64 32.85
CA ILE A 257 -44.94 22.82 31.67
C ILE A 257 -43.70 23.64 32.05
N THR A 258 -43.89 24.76 32.76
CA THR A 258 -42.81 25.67 33.15
C THR A 258 -41.83 24.99 34.11
N VAL A 259 -42.33 24.31 35.15
CA VAL A 259 -41.50 23.58 36.12
C VAL A 259 -40.73 22.44 35.44
N SER A 260 -41.38 21.69 34.56
CA SER A 260 -40.74 20.63 33.78
C SER A 260 -39.58 21.15 32.93
N LEU A 261 -39.76 22.30 32.28
CA LEU A 261 -38.76 22.93 31.44
C LEU A 261 -37.57 23.44 32.27
N ILE A 262 -37.85 24.05 33.44
CA ILE A 262 -36.82 24.48 34.40
C ILE A 262 -36.02 23.28 34.90
N CYS A 263 -36.66 22.19 35.30
CA CYS A 263 -35.98 20.97 35.75
C CYS A 263 -35.08 20.39 34.65
N SER A 264 -35.56 20.33 33.41
CA SER A 264 -34.78 19.85 32.26
C SER A 264 -33.55 20.74 32.00
N ILE A 265 -33.70 22.07 32.06
CA ILE A 265 -32.60 23.05 31.92
C ILE A 265 -31.58 22.92 33.06
N LEU A 266 -32.04 22.72 34.30
CA LEU A 266 -31.16 22.53 35.45
C LEU A 266 -30.31 21.27 35.30
N VAL A 267 -30.91 20.16 34.86
CA VAL A 267 -30.17 18.91 34.62
C VAL A 267 -29.22 19.03 33.44
N TYR A 268 -29.61 19.69 32.34
CA TYR A 268 -28.72 20.00 31.23
C TYR A 268 -27.48 20.81 31.70
N ASN A 269 -27.71 21.88 32.48
CA ASN A 269 -26.63 22.70 33.02
C ASN A 269 -25.74 21.94 34.02
N TRP A 270 -26.32 21.03 34.81
CA TRP A 270 -25.57 20.19 35.74
C TRP A 270 -24.69 19.17 35.00
N LEU A 271 -25.24 18.50 33.99
CA LEU A 271 -24.51 17.61 33.09
C LEU A 271 -23.31 18.36 32.50
N LYS A 272 -23.56 19.50 31.83
CA LYS A 272 -22.51 20.31 31.20
C LYS A 272 -21.36 20.71 32.14
N LYS A 273 -21.64 20.98 33.42
CA LYS A 273 -20.62 21.40 34.40
C LYS A 273 -19.75 20.25 34.92
N LYS A 274 -20.28 19.03 35.00
CA LYS A 274 -19.63 17.96 35.78
C LYS A 274 -18.56 17.16 35.05
N LYS A 275 -18.28 17.43 33.75
CA LYS A 275 -17.23 16.74 32.96
C LYS A 275 -17.21 15.20 33.04
N TYR A 276 -18.30 14.56 33.49
CA TYR A 276 -18.64 13.18 33.09
C TYR A 276 -19.12 13.14 31.62
N LEU A 277 -19.20 14.34 31.02
CA LEU A 277 -19.21 14.64 29.60
C LEU A 277 -17.80 14.96 29.13
#